data_AF-A0A932CBR9-F1
#
_entry.id   AF-A0A932CBR9-F1
#
_cell.length_a   1.000
_cell.length_b   1.000
_cell.length_c   1.000
_cell.angle_alpha   90.00
_cell.angle_beta   90.00
_cell.angle_gamma   90.00
#
_symmetry.space_group_name_H-M   'P 1'
#
loop_
_entity.id
_entity.type
_entity.pdbx_description
1 polymer ?
#
loop_
_entity_poly.entity_id
_entity_poly.type
_entity_poly.pdbx_seq_one_letter_code
_entity_poly.pdbx_strand_id
1 'polypeptide(L)'
;MSARGFKLAKDRCFIIGEVAMAHDGSLGLAHAFIDAIAAAGADAVKFQTHVAAAESTPAEPFRVQFSQQDATRYAYWLRTAFNAEEWRSLAERCGTRGITFLSSPFSLEAVDLLNTLGMPAWKVGSGEIGNTQLLDRVVATRKPVILSSGMSPLAEIDTAVERVRRAGVEVAVMQCTTAYPCPPERVGLNMIPVLRARYGCPVGLSDHSGTMYAGLAAATLGIELLEVHVTMNRAMFGPDVPASVTLDELRQLVEGVRFIERMLASPVEKDALAVEMQPLRDIFTRSVVARTDLPAGTVLREDDLAAKKPGTGIPGPRLPDLVGRRLRRAVTANELLHEDDLEESHAG
;
A
#
# COMPACT_ATOMS: atom_id res chain seq x y z
N MET A 1 -17.10 5.33 0.46
CA MET A 1 -17.25 4.36 1.55
C MET A 1 -16.92 4.99 2.89
N SER A 2 -17.95 5.34 3.66
CA SER A 2 -17.77 6.00 4.97
C SER A 2 -18.90 5.61 5.94
N ALA A 3 -18.51 5.24 7.15
CA ALA A 3 -19.36 5.02 8.31
C ALA A 3 -18.69 5.63 9.56
N ARG A 4 -19.41 5.73 10.67
CA ARG A 4 -18.81 6.23 11.92
C ARG A 4 -17.67 5.30 12.33
N GLY A 5 -16.45 5.84 12.41
CA GLY A 5 -15.26 5.06 12.75
C GLY A 5 -14.65 4.26 11.58
N PHE A 6 -15.14 4.40 10.34
CA PHE A 6 -14.52 3.77 9.17
C PHE A 6 -14.67 4.68 7.96
N LYS A 7 -13.54 5.08 7.35
CA LYS A 7 -13.57 5.94 6.16
C LYS A 7 -12.49 5.53 5.19
N LEU A 8 -12.89 5.22 3.96
CA LEU A 8 -11.99 5.06 2.84
C LEU A 8 -11.95 6.35 2.03
N ALA A 9 -10.74 6.80 1.73
CA ALA A 9 -10.49 7.95 0.87
C ALA A 9 -9.65 7.51 -0.33
N LYS A 10 -9.86 8.16 -1.47
CA LYS A 10 -9.19 7.81 -2.72
C LYS A 10 -7.67 7.92 -2.66
N ASP A 11 -7.17 8.88 -1.88
CA ASP A 11 -5.73 9.21 -1.82
C ASP A 11 -5.10 8.86 -0.46
N ARG A 12 -5.76 8.01 0.33
CA ARG A 12 -5.24 7.50 1.60
C ARG A 12 -5.64 6.04 1.81
N CYS A 13 -4.65 5.18 1.88
CA CYS A 13 -4.79 3.77 2.19
C CYS A 13 -5.17 3.58 3.67
N PHE A 14 -6.24 2.83 3.92
CA PHE A 14 -6.67 2.42 5.25
C PHE A 14 -6.00 1.10 5.64
N ILE A 15 -5.12 1.13 6.63
CA ILE A 15 -4.25 0.01 7.00
C ILE A 15 -4.83 -0.76 8.18
N ILE A 16 -5.02 -2.07 7.99
CA ILE A 16 -5.61 -3.00 8.95
C ILE A 16 -4.53 -3.96 9.45
N GLY A 17 -4.27 -3.93 10.76
CA GLY A 17 -3.48 -4.95 11.44
C GLY A 17 -4.39 -6.11 11.87
N GLU A 18 -4.27 -7.25 11.19
CA GLU A 18 -5.03 -8.46 11.48
C GLU A 18 -4.34 -9.29 12.56
N VAL A 19 -5.00 -9.45 13.70
CA VAL A 19 -4.56 -10.33 14.81
C VAL A 19 -4.94 -11.78 14.53
N ALA A 20 -6.01 -11.99 13.74
CA ALA A 20 -6.63 -13.30 13.56
C ALA A 20 -6.88 -13.96 14.91
N MET A 21 -6.20 -15.09 15.17
CA MET A 21 -6.26 -15.85 16.41
C MET A 21 -4.93 -15.89 17.17
N ALA A 22 -3.99 -14.97 16.89
CA ALA A 22 -2.67 -14.92 17.54
C ALA A 22 -2.73 -14.65 19.05
N HIS A 23 -3.89 -14.24 19.56
CA HIS A 23 -4.16 -14.11 20.99
C HIS A 23 -4.34 -15.46 21.71
N ASP A 24 -4.60 -16.57 21.00
CA ASP A 24 -4.82 -17.92 21.55
C ASP A 24 -5.77 -17.95 22.76
N GLY A 25 -6.89 -17.22 22.67
CA GLY A 25 -7.86 -17.11 23.77
C GLY A 25 -7.42 -16.26 24.98
N SER A 26 -6.23 -15.67 24.96
CA SER A 26 -5.78 -14.76 26.01
C SER A 26 -6.31 -13.34 25.79
N LEU A 27 -7.25 -12.92 26.63
CA LEU A 27 -7.80 -11.56 26.61
C LEU A 27 -6.72 -10.49 26.82
N GLY A 28 -5.78 -10.76 27.74
CA GLY A 28 -4.66 -9.85 28.00
C GLY A 28 -3.76 -9.66 26.77
N LEU A 29 -3.48 -10.75 26.04
CA LEU A 29 -2.70 -10.69 24.81
C LEU A 29 -3.47 -9.97 23.69
N ALA A 30 -4.78 -10.18 23.58
CA ALA A 30 -5.63 -9.46 22.63
C ALA A 30 -5.60 -7.94 22.88
N HIS A 31 -5.71 -7.49 24.14
CA HIS A 31 -5.52 -6.06 24.47
C HIS A 31 -4.12 -5.54 24.15
N ALA A 32 -3.08 -6.34 24.39
CA ALA A 32 -1.72 -5.97 24.04
C ALA A 32 -1.56 -5.76 22.52
N PHE A 33 -2.17 -6.62 21.70
CA PHE A 33 -2.18 -6.46 20.24
C PHE A 33 -2.85 -5.15 19.82
N ILE A 34 -4.00 -4.80 20.40
CA ILE A 34 -4.69 -3.53 20.11
C ILE A 34 -3.75 -2.35 20.36
N ASP A 35 -3.10 -2.34 21.52
CA ASP A 35 -2.19 -1.26 21.92
C ASP A 35 -0.98 -1.16 20.98
N ALA A 36 -0.38 -2.29 20.66
CA ALA A 36 0.82 -2.34 19.83
C ALA A 36 0.52 -1.94 18.37
N ILE A 37 -0.60 -2.41 17.82
CA ILE A 37 -1.03 -2.08 16.45
C ILE A 37 -1.40 -0.59 16.35
N ALA A 38 -2.10 -0.04 17.36
CA ALA A 38 -2.38 1.39 17.44
C ALA A 38 -1.09 2.23 17.52
N ALA A 39 -0.13 1.80 18.34
CA ALA A 39 1.17 2.48 18.46
C ALA A 39 2.02 2.39 17.18
N ALA A 40 1.81 1.38 16.34
CA ALA A 40 2.45 1.26 15.02
C ALA A 40 1.82 2.20 13.96
N GLY A 41 0.67 2.82 14.26
CA GLY A 41 0.02 3.79 13.38
C GLY A 41 -0.95 3.19 12.35
N ALA A 42 -1.37 1.93 12.52
CA ALA A 42 -2.43 1.35 11.71
C ALA A 42 -3.78 2.03 11.98
N ASP A 43 -4.68 2.05 10.99
CA ASP A 43 -5.98 2.69 11.09
C ASP A 43 -7.05 1.77 11.73
N ALA A 44 -6.84 0.45 11.67
CA ALA A 44 -7.68 -0.56 12.30
C ALA A 44 -6.90 -1.75 12.87
N VAL A 45 -7.47 -2.36 13.89
CA VAL A 45 -7.13 -3.70 14.35
C VAL A 45 -8.30 -4.62 14.00
N LYS A 46 -7.98 -5.80 13.46
CA LYS A 46 -8.97 -6.79 13.07
C LYS A 46 -8.75 -8.12 13.79
N PHE A 47 -9.85 -8.76 14.17
CA PHE A 47 -9.89 -10.10 14.74
C PHE A 47 -10.70 -11.07 13.86
N GLN A 48 -10.73 -12.33 14.26
CA GLN A 48 -11.65 -13.34 13.72
C GLN A 48 -12.57 -13.80 14.83
N THR A 49 -13.88 -13.72 14.60
CA THR A 49 -14.87 -14.17 15.58
C THR A 49 -15.39 -15.53 15.17
N HIS A 50 -14.82 -16.55 15.81
CA HIS A 50 -15.16 -17.94 15.62
C HIS A 50 -16.18 -18.40 16.67
N VAL A 51 -17.30 -18.94 16.20
CA VAL A 51 -18.30 -19.60 17.05
C VAL A 51 -18.36 -21.06 16.59
N ALA A 52 -17.52 -21.91 17.19
CA ALA A 52 -17.24 -23.26 16.70
C ALA A 52 -18.51 -24.06 16.36
N ALA A 53 -19.52 -24.06 17.23
CA ALA A 53 -20.77 -24.80 17.04
C ALA A 53 -21.68 -24.26 15.93
N ALA A 54 -21.47 -23.01 15.51
CA ALA A 54 -22.27 -22.35 14.48
C ALA A 54 -21.61 -22.35 13.09
N GLU A 55 -20.29 -22.47 13.03
CA GLU A 55 -19.53 -22.39 11.76
C GLU A 55 -18.91 -23.71 11.32
N SER A 56 -18.76 -24.68 12.23
CA SER A 56 -17.92 -25.84 12.00
C SER A 56 -18.51 -27.13 12.57
N THR A 57 -17.89 -28.24 12.16
CA THR A 57 -18.16 -29.58 12.67
C THR A 57 -16.88 -30.18 13.25
N PRO A 58 -16.97 -31.19 14.13
CA PRO A 58 -15.78 -31.90 14.65
C PRO A 58 -14.88 -32.53 13.57
N ALA A 59 -15.39 -32.69 12.34
CA ALA A 59 -14.63 -33.22 11.21
C ALA A 59 -13.69 -32.19 10.55
N GLU A 60 -13.80 -30.90 10.89
CA GLU A 60 -12.95 -29.89 10.26
C GLU A 60 -11.49 -30.02 10.72
N PRO A 61 -10.54 -30.23 9.79
CA PRO A 61 -9.14 -30.35 10.14
C PRO A 61 -8.50 -28.98 10.38
N PHE A 62 -7.39 -28.98 11.11
CA PHE A 62 -6.48 -27.84 11.04
C PHE A 62 -5.86 -27.72 9.65
N ARG A 63 -5.75 -26.49 9.14
CA ARG A 63 -4.95 -26.17 7.94
C ARG A 63 -3.48 -26.60 8.12
N VAL A 64 -2.94 -26.34 9.31
CA VAL A 64 -1.61 -26.78 9.76
C VAL A 64 -1.79 -27.29 11.18
N GLN A 65 -1.35 -28.51 11.48
CA GLN A 65 -1.37 -29.04 12.84
C GLN A 65 -0.32 -28.30 13.68
N PHE A 66 -0.75 -27.31 14.45
CA PHE A 66 0.13 -26.44 15.26
C PHE A 66 -0.17 -26.50 16.75
N SER A 67 -1.43 -26.75 17.14
CA SER A 67 -1.83 -26.72 18.54
C SER A 67 -1.18 -27.88 19.30
N GLN A 68 -0.61 -27.55 20.45
CA GLN A 68 -0.07 -28.53 21.40
C GLN A 68 -1.10 -28.88 22.49
N GLN A 69 -2.21 -28.14 22.58
CA GLN A 69 -3.24 -28.26 23.62
C GLN A 69 -4.52 -28.92 23.09
N ASP A 70 -4.84 -28.71 21.80
CA ASP A 70 -6.11 -29.09 21.21
C ASP A 70 -5.90 -30.14 20.12
N ALA A 71 -6.56 -31.28 20.25
CA ALA A 71 -6.49 -32.37 19.27
C ALA A 71 -7.19 -32.03 17.94
N THR A 72 -8.16 -31.11 17.97
CA THR A 72 -8.96 -30.73 16.80
C THR A 72 -9.10 -29.22 16.71
N ARG A 73 -9.35 -28.73 15.50
CA ARG A 73 -9.60 -27.30 15.25
C ARG A 73 -10.87 -26.82 15.96
N TYR A 74 -11.88 -27.67 16.00
CA TYR A 74 -13.11 -27.40 16.72
C TYR A 74 -12.85 -27.17 18.22
N ALA A 75 -12.03 -28.02 18.86
CA ALA A 75 -11.64 -27.85 20.27
C ALA A 75 -10.83 -26.57 20.49
N TYR A 76 -9.92 -26.25 19.56
CA TYR A 76 -9.17 -25.00 19.59
C TYR A 76 -10.09 -23.77 19.57
N TRP A 77 -11.08 -23.73 18.68
CA TRP A 77 -12.02 -22.61 18.64
C TRP A 77 -12.91 -22.53 19.87
N LEU A 78 -13.34 -23.65 20.45
CA LEU A 78 -14.06 -23.63 21.73
C LEU A 78 -13.22 -23.02 22.86
N ARG A 79 -11.94 -23.40 22.97
CA ARG A 79 -11.03 -22.91 24.01
C ARG A 79 -10.69 -21.43 23.83
N THR A 80 -10.53 -20.99 22.58
CA THR A 80 -10.01 -19.65 22.26
C THR A 80 -11.08 -18.60 22.00
N ALA A 81 -12.36 -18.99 22.02
CA ALA A 81 -13.47 -18.07 21.82
C ALA A 81 -13.63 -17.09 23.00
N PHE A 82 -13.85 -15.82 22.66
CA PHE A 82 -14.24 -14.80 23.63
C PHE A 82 -15.76 -14.72 23.76
N ASN A 83 -16.22 -14.45 24.97
CA ASN A 83 -17.62 -14.15 25.25
C ASN A 83 -17.98 -12.69 24.89
N ALA A 84 -19.26 -12.32 25.03
CA ALA A 84 -19.74 -11.00 24.63
C ALA A 84 -19.16 -9.84 25.45
N GLU A 85 -18.85 -10.03 26.73
CA GLU A 85 -18.24 -9.00 27.57
C GLU A 85 -16.77 -8.78 27.20
N GLU A 86 -16.06 -9.87 26.89
CA GLU A 86 -14.67 -9.83 26.44
C GLU A 86 -14.54 -9.11 25.10
N TRP A 87 -15.40 -9.44 24.11
CA TRP A 87 -15.43 -8.71 22.84
C TRP A 87 -15.79 -7.22 23.02
N ARG A 88 -16.70 -6.89 23.94
CA ARG A 88 -17.02 -5.51 24.27
C ARG A 88 -15.80 -4.78 24.85
N SER A 89 -15.07 -5.42 25.74
CA SER A 89 -13.84 -4.86 26.31
C SER A 89 -12.78 -4.56 25.23
N LEU A 90 -12.61 -5.47 24.26
CA LEU A 90 -11.70 -5.25 23.12
C LEU A 90 -12.14 -4.06 22.25
N ALA A 91 -13.43 -3.95 21.94
CA ALA A 91 -13.98 -2.83 21.17
C ALA A 91 -13.81 -1.49 21.91
N GLU A 92 -14.09 -1.46 23.22
CA GLU A 92 -13.87 -0.28 24.08
C GLU A 92 -12.40 0.12 24.11
N ARG A 93 -11.48 -0.85 24.22
CA ARG A 93 -10.04 -0.59 24.17
C ARG A 93 -9.64 0.10 22.87
N CYS A 94 -10.12 -0.39 21.73
CA CYS A 94 -9.86 0.25 20.43
C CYS A 94 -10.34 1.71 20.42
N GLY A 95 -11.55 1.96 20.96
CA GLY A 95 -12.08 3.31 21.15
C GLY A 95 -11.16 4.22 21.98
N THR A 96 -10.64 3.74 23.12
CA THR A 96 -9.70 4.51 23.95
C THR A 96 -8.34 4.76 23.28
N ARG A 97 -7.91 3.88 22.38
CA ARG A 97 -6.66 4.00 21.62
C ARG A 97 -6.83 4.80 20.32
N GLY A 98 -8.06 5.16 19.94
CA GLY A 98 -8.34 5.87 18.70
C GLY A 98 -8.12 5.05 17.44
N ILE A 99 -8.17 3.71 17.55
CA ILE A 99 -8.05 2.78 16.41
C ILE A 99 -9.41 2.14 16.11
N THR A 100 -9.66 1.84 14.84
CA THR A 100 -10.91 1.19 14.43
C THR A 100 -10.92 -0.28 14.87
N PHE A 101 -11.97 -0.70 15.58
CA PHE A 101 -12.21 -2.12 15.85
C PHE A 101 -12.90 -2.77 14.65
N LEU A 102 -12.30 -3.84 14.13
CA LEU A 102 -12.90 -4.71 13.14
C LEU A 102 -12.85 -6.18 13.59
N SER A 103 -13.75 -7.00 13.05
CA SER A 103 -13.67 -8.45 13.14
C SER A 103 -14.35 -9.09 11.92
N SER A 104 -13.87 -10.26 11.54
CA SER A 104 -14.50 -11.12 10.53
C SER A 104 -15.43 -12.14 11.19
N PRO A 105 -16.74 -12.10 10.92
CA PRO A 105 -17.66 -13.15 11.34
C PRO A 105 -17.55 -14.38 10.41
N PHE A 106 -17.61 -15.57 11.00
CA PHE A 106 -17.64 -16.85 10.27
C PHE A 106 -18.97 -17.61 10.47
N SER A 107 -19.93 -17.01 11.17
CA SER A 107 -21.29 -17.54 11.38
C SER A 107 -22.31 -16.41 11.53
N LEU A 108 -23.60 -16.74 11.45
CA LEU A 108 -24.68 -15.76 11.66
C LEU A 108 -24.67 -15.24 13.11
N GLU A 109 -24.36 -16.11 14.05
CA GLU A 109 -24.20 -15.83 15.48
C GLU A 109 -23.05 -14.86 15.72
N ALA A 110 -21.93 -15.02 15.01
CA ALA A 110 -20.83 -14.08 15.06
C ALA A 110 -21.25 -12.70 14.50
N VAL A 111 -22.05 -12.65 13.42
CA VAL A 111 -22.60 -11.38 12.91
C VAL A 111 -23.49 -10.73 13.97
N ASP A 112 -24.40 -11.47 14.58
CA ASP A 112 -25.32 -10.94 15.58
C ASP A 112 -24.58 -10.38 16.79
N LEU A 113 -23.63 -11.13 17.32
CA LEU A 113 -22.77 -10.72 18.43
C LEU A 113 -22.02 -9.43 18.10
N LEU A 114 -21.26 -9.43 17.00
CA LEU A 114 -20.45 -8.28 16.60
C LEU A 114 -21.31 -7.06 16.26
N ASN A 115 -22.53 -7.25 15.77
CA ASN A 115 -23.42 -6.14 15.47
C ASN A 115 -23.82 -5.38 16.75
N THR A 116 -23.95 -6.07 17.89
CA THR A 116 -24.21 -5.42 19.20
C THR A 116 -23.07 -4.50 19.65
N LEU A 117 -21.86 -4.71 19.13
CA LEU A 117 -20.67 -3.91 19.45
C LEU A 117 -20.54 -2.66 18.58
N GLY A 118 -21.48 -2.44 17.66
CA GLY A 118 -21.46 -1.27 16.79
C GLY A 118 -20.40 -1.33 15.69
N MET A 119 -20.09 -2.53 15.17
CA MET A 119 -19.14 -2.74 14.06
C MET A 119 -19.30 -1.69 12.95
N PRO A 120 -18.22 -1.00 12.52
CA PRO A 120 -18.34 0.10 11.57
C PRO A 120 -18.38 -0.37 10.10
N ALA A 121 -17.84 -1.56 9.81
CA ALA A 121 -17.86 -2.22 8.51
C ALA A 121 -17.72 -3.74 8.72
N TRP A 122 -18.12 -4.54 7.72
CA TRP A 122 -17.98 -6.00 7.77
C TRP A 122 -16.84 -6.48 6.89
N LYS A 123 -15.88 -7.21 7.46
CA LYS A 123 -14.86 -7.91 6.70
C LYS A 123 -15.30 -9.36 6.46
N VAL A 124 -15.63 -9.70 5.22
CA VAL A 124 -15.95 -11.07 4.80
C VAL A 124 -14.66 -11.74 4.30
N GLY A 125 -14.27 -12.83 4.97
CA GLY A 125 -13.10 -13.62 4.61
C GLY A 125 -13.27 -14.35 3.29
N SER A 126 -12.16 -14.74 2.68
CA SER A 126 -12.14 -15.44 1.38
C SER A 126 -12.94 -16.74 1.35
N GLY A 127 -12.95 -17.50 2.44
CA GLY A 127 -13.75 -18.72 2.54
C GLY A 127 -15.26 -18.47 2.56
N GLU A 128 -15.69 -17.24 2.86
CA GLU A 128 -17.09 -16.88 3.10
C GLU A 128 -17.71 -16.03 1.99
N ILE A 129 -16.96 -15.69 0.94
CA ILE A 129 -17.47 -14.82 -0.14
C ILE A 129 -18.61 -15.47 -0.93
N GLY A 130 -18.62 -16.80 -1.06
CA GLY A 130 -19.74 -17.57 -1.61
C GLY A 130 -20.88 -17.86 -0.62
N ASN A 131 -20.72 -17.52 0.67
CA ASN A 131 -21.70 -17.83 1.71
C ASN A 131 -22.87 -16.83 1.67
N THR A 132 -23.92 -17.19 0.94
CA THR A 132 -25.08 -16.32 0.73
C THR A 132 -25.83 -16.00 2.02
N GLN A 133 -25.93 -16.94 2.96
CA GLN A 133 -26.61 -16.73 4.24
C GLN A 133 -25.87 -15.69 5.09
N LEU A 134 -24.55 -15.82 5.18
CA LEU A 134 -23.71 -14.85 5.87
C LEU A 134 -23.78 -13.48 5.20
N LEU A 135 -23.64 -13.43 3.87
CA LEU A 135 -23.75 -12.19 3.09
C LEU A 135 -25.10 -11.49 3.32
N ASP A 136 -26.21 -12.22 3.27
CA ASP A 136 -27.54 -11.67 3.50
C ASP A 136 -27.69 -11.12 4.92
N ARG A 137 -27.09 -11.77 5.92
CA ARG A 137 -27.10 -11.28 7.30
C ARG A 137 -26.26 -10.01 7.47
N VAL A 138 -25.06 -9.94 6.89
CA VAL A 138 -24.22 -8.73 7.01
C VAL A 138 -24.82 -7.54 6.26
N VAL A 139 -25.37 -7.71 5.07
CA VAL A 139 -25.98 -6.59 4.32
C VAL A 139 -27.26 -6.08 4.96
N ALA A 140 -28.01 -6.94 5.66
CA ALA A 140 -29.19 -6.53 6.42
C ALA A 140 -28.87 -5.47 7.49
N THR A 141 -27.63 -5.42 7.99
CA THR A 141 -27.18 -4.41 8.96
C THR A 141 -26.96 -3.03 8.35
N ARG A 142 -27.00 -2.90 7.00
CA ARG A 142 -26.77 -1.66 6.24
C ARG A 142 -25.39 -1.04 6.44
N LYS A 143 -24.41 -1.82 6.89
CA LYS A 143 -23.03 -1.38 7.09
C LYS A 143 -22.17 -1.72 5.88
N PRO A 144 -21.15 -0.90 5.55
CA PRO A 144 -20.25 -1.16 4.44
C PRO A 144 -19.58 -2.55 4.53
N VAL A 145 -19.37 -3.23 3.39
CA VAL A 145 -18.81 -4.59 3.33
C VAL A 145 -17.49 -4.62 2.56
N ILE A 146 -16.48 -5.27 3.13
CA ILE A 146 -15.16 -5.51 2.54
C ILE A 146 -15.04 -7.01 2.23
N LEU A 147 -14.96 -7.38 0.96
CA LEU A 147 -14.86 -8.76 0.49
C LEU A 147 -13.40 -9.12 0.20
N SER A 148 -12.84 -10.19 0.79
CA SER A 148 -11.58 -10.78 0.30
C SER A 148 -11.82 -11.81 -0.81
N SER A 149 -10.98 -11.81 -1.84
CA SER A 149 -11.19 -12.63 -3.05
C SER A 149 -10.33 -13.90 -3.16
N GLY A 150 -9.57 -14.25 -2.12
CA GLY A 150 -8.74 -15.46 -2.12
C GLY A 150 -9.53 -16.73 -2.44
N MET A 151 -8.93 -17.63 -3.22
CA MET A 151 -9.54 -18.87 -3.77
C MET A 151 -10.63 -18.66 -4.83
N SER A 152 -11.26 -17.49 -4.89
CA SER A 152 -12.46 -17.28 -5.70
C SER A 152 -12.16 -16.95 -7.17
N PRO A 153 -12.85 -17.59 -8.13
CA PRO A 153 -12.89 -17.12 -9.51
C PRO A 153 -13.69 -15.80 -9.60
N LEU A 154 -13.46 -15.03 -10.66
CA LEU A 154 -14.15 -13.75 -10.89
C LEU A 154 -15.68 -13.86 -10.83
N ALA A 155 -16.26 -14.95 -11.33
CA ALA A 155 -17.72 -15.14 -11.33
C ALA A 155 -18.33 -15.22 -9.91
N GLU A 156 -17.59 -15.77 -8.94
CA GLU A 156 -18.03 -15.81 -7.55
C GLU A 156 -17.95 -14.43 -6.90
N ILE A 157 -16.88 -13.68 -7.19
CA ILE A 157 -16.71 -12.29 -6.74
C ILE A 157 -17.81 -11.41 -7.34
N ASP A 158 -18.15 -11.58 -8.62
CA ASP A 158 -19.23 -10.86 -9.29
C ASP A 158 -20.56 -11.05 -8.56
N THR A 159 -20.87 -12.30 -8.22
CA THR A 159 -22.10 -12.68 -7.51
C THR A 159 -22.17 -12.03 -6.13
N ALA A 160 -21.07 -12.06 -5.37
CA ALA A 160 -21.00 -11.44 -4.05
C ALA A 160 -21.13 -9.91 -4.11
N VAL A 161 -20.40 -9.26 -5.02
CA VAL A 161 -20.46 -7.81 -5.23
C VAL A 161 -21.87 -7.38 -5.63
N GLU A 162 -22.51 -8.09 -6.55
CA GLU A 162 -23.86 -7.75 -6.98
C GLU A 162 -24.90 -7.95 -5.87
N ARG A 163 -24.76 -8.99 -5.05
CA ARG A 163 -25.62 -9.21 -3.87
C ARG A 163 -25.54 -8.03 -2.89
N VAL A 164 -24.33 -7.57 -2.55
CA VAL A 164 -24.13 -6.42 -1.66
C VAL A 164 -24.73 -5.14 -2.28
N ARG A 165 -24.53 -4.92 -3.58
CA ARG A 165 -25.09 -3.76 -4.30
C ARG A 165 -26.61 -3.75 -4.35
N ARG A 166 -27.24 -4.90 -4.60
CA ARG A 166 -28.70 -5.02 -4.64
C ARG A 166 -29.34 -4.70 -3.28
N ALA A 167 -28.62 -4.92 -2.18
CA ALA A 167 -29.04 -4.49 -0.84
C ALA A 167 -28.85 -2.97 -0.58
N GLY A 168 -28.29 -2.22 -1.53
CA GLY A 168 -28.00 -0.79 -1.40
C GLY A 168 -26.85 -0.49 -0.44
N VAL A 169 -25.93 -1.44 -0.26
CA VAL A 169 -24.80 -1.32 0.68
C VAL A 169 -23.50 -1.04 -0.09
N GLU A 170 -22.63 -0.19 0.46
CA GLU A 170 -21.31 0.07 -0.11
C GLU A 170 -20.40 -1.16 0.02
N VAL A 171 -19.63 -1.44 -1.04
CA VAL A 171 -18.74 -2.60 -1.13
C VAL A 171 -17.32 -2.17 -1.47
N ALA A 172 -16.33 -2.85 -0.90
CA ALA A 172 -14.94 -2.83 -1.31
C ALA A 172 -14.44 -4.26 -1.57
N VAL A 173 -13.48 -4.42 -2.48
CA VAL A 173 -12.94 -5.74 -2.85
C VAL A 173 -11.43 -5.77 -2.67
N MET A 174 -10.95 -6.77 -1.93
CA MET A 174 -9.54 -6.98 -1.64
C MET A 174 -9.01 -8.10 -2.52
N GLN A 175 -7.99 -7.80 -3.34
CA GLN A 175 -7.15 -8.85 -3.89
C GLN A 175 -6.52 -9.62 -2.74
N CYS A 176 -6.56 -10.94 -2.83
CA CYS A 176 -6.04 -11.84 -1.81
C CYS A 176 -5.62 -13.15 -2.46
N THR A 177 -4.52 -13.72 -1.99
CA THR A 177 -4.15 -15.11 -2.26
C THR A 177 -4.13 -15.87 -0.94
N THR A 178 -4.93 -16.93 -0.85
CA THR A 178 -5.02 -17.78 0.36
C THR A 178 -3.85 -18.76 0.41
N ALA A 179 -2.68 -18.26 0.81
CA ALA A 179 -1.45 -19.03 1.04
C ALA A 179 -0.67 -18.39 2.19
N TYR A 180 -0.17 -19.18 3.14
CA TYR A 180 0.40 -18.69 4.40
C TYR A 180 1.75 -19.39 4.69
N PRO A 181 2.91 -18.78 4.34
CA PRO A 181 3.04 -17.50 3.66
C PRO A 181 2.74 -17.57 2.15
N CYS A 182 2.32 -16.46 1.56
CA CYS A 182 2.15 -16.30 0.12
C CYS A 182 3.50 -15.94 -0.53
N PRO A 183 4.01 -16.74 -1.49
CA PRO A 183 5.24 -16.39 -2.19
C PRO A 183 5.01 -15.17 -3.12
N PRO A 184 6.07 -14.40 -3.42
CA PRO A 184 5.94 -13.15 -4.19
C PRO A 184 5.32 -13.35 -5.57
N GLU A 185 5.57 -14.47 -6.24
CA GLU A 185 5.02 -14.80 -7.57
C GLU A 185 3.50 -15.00 -7.55
N ARG A 186 2.88 -15.12 -6.36
CA ARG A 186 1.45 -15.41 -6.18
C ARG A 186 0.66 -14.28 -5.52
N VAL A 187 1.27 -13.15 -5.17
CA VAL A 187 0.56 -12.01 -4.53
C VAL A 187 -0.57 -11.49 -5.43
N GLY A 188 -0.33 -11.39 -6.73
CA GLY A 188 -1.36 -11.02 -7.71
C GLY A 188 -1.69 -9.53 -7.76
N LEU A 189 -0.69 -8.64 -7.60
CA LEU A 189 -0.88 -7.17 -7.68
C LEU A 189 -1.54 -6.73 -9.00
N ASN A 190 -1.37 -7.49 -10.08
CA ASN A 190 -2.02 -7.26 -11.38
C ASN A 190 -3.56 -7.32 -11.30
N MET A 191 -4.13 -7.97 -10.28
CA MET A 191 -5.58 -8.03 -10.09
C MET A 191 -6.17 -6.73 -9.53
N ILE A 192 -5.39 -5.89 -8.84
CA ILE A 192 -5.87 -4.62 -8.28
C ILE A 192 -6.52 -3.73 -9.36
N PRO A 193 -5.87 -3.40 -10.49
CA PRO A 193 -6.51 -2.62 -11.55
C PRO A 193 -7.67 -3.36 -12.22
N VAL A 194 -7.63 -4.69 -12.30
CA VAL A 194 -8.74 -5.50 -12.85
C VAL A 194 -9.98 -5.38 -11.99
N LEU A 195 -9.86 -5.59 -10.68
CA LEU A 195 -10.96 -5.47 -9.71
C LEU A 195 -11.49 -4.04 -9.68
N ARG A 196 -10.61 -3.04 -9.74
CA ARG A 196 -11.00 -1.62 -9.78
C ARG A 196 -11.83 -1.30 -11.01
N ALA A 197 -11.38 -1.70 -12.19
CA ALA A 197 -12.10 -1.46 -13.44
C ALA A 197 -13.41 -2.24 -13.51
N ARG A 198 -13.40 -3.50 -13.04
CA ARG A 198 -14.57 -4.39 -13.10
C ARG A 198 -15.69 -3.94 -12.17
N TYR A 199 -15.34 -3.53 -10.95
CA TYR A 199 -16.34 -3.20 -9.94
C TYR A 199 -16.54 -1.70 -9.78
N GLY A 200 -15.57 -0.82 -10.05
CA GLY A 200 -15.74 0.61 -9.83
C GLY A 200 -16.02 0.96 -8.36
N CYS A 201 -15.37 0.22 -7.45
CA CYS A 201 -15.45 0.41 -6.00
C CYS A 201 -14.03 0.50 -5.41
N PRO A 202 -13.87 0.89 -4.13
CA PRO A 202 -12.58 0.84 -3.47
C PRO A 202 -11.98 -0.57 -3.54
N VAL A 203 -10.68 -0.65 -3.82
CA VAL A 203 -9.96 -1.92 -3.86
C VAL A 203 -8.74 -1.90 -2.97
N GLY A 204 -8.34 -3.08 -2.53
CA GLY A 204 -7.17 -3.20 -1.67
C GLY A 204 -6.44 -4.52 -1.82
N LEU A 205 -5.47 -4.73 -0.93
CA LEU A 205 -4.70 -5.96 -0.82
C LEU A 205 -4.86 -6.53 0.60
N SER A 206 -5.27 -7.79 0.70
CA SER A 206 -5.19 -8.60 1.92
C SER A 206 -4.02 -9.57 1.71
N ASP A 207 -2.91 -9.26 2.37
CA ASP A 207 -1.62 -9.92 2.14
C ASP A 207 -1.30 -10.95 3.22
N HIS A 208 -0.71 -12.05 2.78
CA HIS A 208 -0.26 -13.16 3.61
C HIS A 208 1.22 -13.49 3.34
N SER A 209 1.99 -12.57 2.76
CA SER A 209 3.41 -12.83 2.46
C SER A 209 4.30 -12.87 3.70
N GLY A 210 3.86 -12.26 4.81
CA GLY A 210 4.67 -12.08 6.02
C GLY A 210 5.77 -11.03 5.88
N THR A 211 5.70 -10.18 4.84
CA THR A 211 6.67 -9.13 4.54
C THR A 211 5.97 -7.81 4.23
N MET A 212 6.67 -6.69 4.40
CA MET A 212 6.13 -5.36 4.05
C MET A 212 6.11 -5.08 2.54
N TYR A 213 6.83 -5.84 1.73
CA TYR A 213 7.08 -5.51 0.32
C TYR A 213 5.79 -5.50 -0.51
N ALA A 214 4.92 -6.48 -0.31
CA ALA A 214 3.67 -6.58 -1.05
C ALA A 214 2.76 -5.37 -0.79
N GLY A 215 2.65 -4.95 0.48
CA GLY A 215 1.88 -3.77 0.88
C GLY A 215 2.43 -2.47 0.31
N LEU A 216 3.75 -2.27 0.36
CA LEU A 216 4.40 -1.09 -0.23
C LEU A 216 4.22 -1.04 -1.75
N ALA A 217 4.39 -2.18 -2.44
CA ALA A 217 4.17 -2.25 -3.88
C ALA A 217 2.70 -1.98 -4.24
N ALA A 218 1.75 -2.51 -3.49
CA ALA A 218 0.33 -2.26 -3.71
C ALA A 218 -0.05 -0.79 -3.51
N ALA A 219 0.56 -0.11 -2.54
CA ALA A 219 0.35 1.33 -2.32
C ALA A 219 0.69 2.18 -3.57
N THR A 220 1.69 1.78 -4.36
CA THR A 220 2.01 2.46 -5.64
C THR A 220 0.89 2.37 -6.67
N LEU A 221 -0.01 1.39 -6.54
CA LEU A 221 -1.18 1.19 -7.41
C LEU A 221 -2.43 1.94 -6.91
N GLY A 222 -2.29 2.76 -5.87
CA GLY A 222 -3.36 3.60 -5.32
C GLY A 222 -4.48 2.80 -4.67
N ILE A 223 -4.15 1.74 -3.92
CA ILE A 223 -5.14 0.98 -3.13
C ILE A 223 -5.73 1.82 -1.99
N GLU A 224 -7.02 1.65 -1.72
CA GLU A 224 -7.70 2.32 -0.59
C GLU A 224 -7.65 1.51 0.71
N LEU A 225 -7.31 0.22 0.65
CA LEU A 225 -7.16 -0.62 1.85
C LEU A 225 -5.96 -1.56 1.75
N LEU A 226 -5.32 -1.79 2.89
CA LEU A 226 -4.27 -2.79 3.06
C LEU A 226 -4.53 -3.57 4.34
N GLU A 227 -4.53 -4.89 4.27
CA GLU A 227 -4.65 -5.78 5.42
C GLU A 227 -3.44 -6.71 5.47
N VAL A 228 -2.79 -6.79 6.63
CA VAL A 228 -1.66 -7.69 6.90
C VAL A 228 -1.85 -8.36 8.25
N HIS A 229 -1.48 -9.64 8.36
CA HIS A 229 -1.43 -10.31 9.65
C HIS A 229 -0.28 -9.76 10.51
N VAL A 230 -0.48 -9.70 11.82
CA VAL A 230 0.48 -9.12 12.77
C VAL A 230 0.85 -10.13 13.84
N THR A 231 2.15 -10.20 14.17
CA THR A 231 2.66 -10.98 15.30
C THR A 231 3.54 -10.11 16.21
N MET A 232 3.49 -10.33 17.54
CA MET A 232 4.39 -9.64 18.47
C MET A 232 5.85 -9.98 18.20
N ASN A 233 6.10 -11.24 17.84
CA ASN A 233 7.43 -11.75 17.58
C ASN A 233 7.37 -12.97 16.65
N ARG A 234 8.36 -13.14 15.78
CA ARG A 234 8.46 -14.29 14.87
C ARG A 234 8.60 -15.63 15.61
N ALA A 235 9.02 -15.62 16.88
CA ALA A 235 9.10 -16.80 17.73
C ALA A 235 7.76 -17.18 18.41
N MET A 236 6.68 -16.42 18.21
CA MET A 236 5.36 -16.82 18.70
C MET A 236 4.89 -18.11 18.01
N PHE A 237 4.06 -18.88 18.71
CA PHE A 237 3.35 -20.00 18.11
C PHE A 237 2.10 -19.51 17.38
N GLY A 238 1.61 -20.32 16.44
CA GLY A 238 0.37 -20.06 15.71
C GLY A 238 0.54 -20.31 14.21
N PRO A 239 -0.56 -20.68 13.52
CA PRO A 239 -0.50 -21.13 12.13
C PRO A 239 -0.28 -19.98 11.13
N ASP A 240 -0.48 -18.74 11.58
CA ASP A 240 -0.37 -17.53 10.75
C ASP A 240 0.89 -16.71 11.05
N VAL A 241 1.66 -17.06 12.09
CA VAL A 241 2.89 -16.34 12.46
C VAL A 241 3.89 -16.24 11.29
N PRO A 242 4.12 -17.31 10.49
CA PRO A 242 5.02 -17.20 9.32
C PRO A 242 4.54 -16.22 8.24
N ALA A 243 3.23 -15.95 8.18
CA ALA A 243 2.59 -15.04 7.23
C ALA A 243 2.33 -13.65 7.83
N SER A 244 2.81 -13.39 9.05
CA SER A 244 2.59 -12.15 9.78
C SER A 244 3.80 -11.23 9.74
N VAL A 245 3.56 -9.93 9.67
CA VAL A 245 4.58 -8.91 9.93
C VAL A 245 4.72 -8.68 11.44
N THR A 246 5.93 -8.34 11.88
CA THR A 246 6.16 -7.86 13.25
C THR A 246 5.65 -6.44 13.44
N LEU A 247 5.57 -5.96 14.68
CA LEU A 247 5.10 -4.60 14.98
C LEU A 247 6.03 -3.52 14.42
N ASP A 248 7.34 -3.77 14.40
CA ASP A 248 8.31 -2.85 13.79
C ASP A 248 8.18 -2.83 12.27
N GLU A 249 7.96 -3.98 11.63
CA GLU A 249 7.66 -4.06 10.20
C GLU A 249 6.31 -3.42 9.85
N LEU A 250 5.30 -3.54 10.72
CA LEU A 250 4.03 -2.83 10.56
C LEU A 250 4.22 -1.31 10.62
N ARG A 251 5.02 -0.80 11.57
CA ARG A 251 5.35 0.62 11.66
C ARG A 251 6.06 1.10 10.39
N GLN A 252 7.08 0.36 9.93
CA GLN A 252 7.79 0.68 8.68
C GLN A 252 6.85 0.65 7.46
N LEU A 253 5.93 -0.32 7.42
CA LEU A 253 4.93 -0.41 6.37
C LEU A 253 4.01 0.81 6.39
N VAL A 254 3.48 1.20 7.54
CA VAL A 254 2.65 2.41 7.69
C VAL A 254 3.41 3.65 7.22
N GLU A 255 4.63 3.88 7.72
CA GLU A 255 5.47 5.01 7.33
C GLU A 255 5.75 5.03 5.83
N GLY A 256 6.09 3.88 5.26
CA GLY A 256 6.36 3.72 3.84
C GLY A 256 5.13 3.99 2.97
N VAL A 257 3.95 3.50 3.37
CA VAL A 257 2.68 3.80 2.69
C VAL A 257 2.39 5.31 2.74
N ARG A 258 2.53 5.97 3.90
CA ARG A 258 2.34 7.43 4.00
C ARG A 258 3.35 8.21 3.17
N PHE A 259 4.58 7.72 3.04
CA PHE A 259 5.60 8.32 2.18
C PHE A 259 5.21 8.21 0.71
N ILE A 260 4.80 7.03 0.26
CA ILE A 260 4.34 6.77 -1.12
C ILE A 260 3.12 7.62 -1.46
N GLU A 261 2.14 7.74 -0.55
CA GLU A 261 0.97 8.61 -0.74
C GLU A 261 1.39 10.06 -1.03
N ARG A 262 2.33 10.61 -0.26
CA ARG A 262 2.85 11.96 -0.49
C ARG A 262 3.59 12.08 -1.81
N MET A 263 4.36 11.06 -2.20
CA MET A 263 5.05 11.03 -3.50
C MET A 263 4.05 11.09 -4.65
N LEU A 264 3.01 10.25 -4.60
CA LEU A 264 1.98 10.18 -5.64
C LEU A 264 1.15 11.47 -5.72
N ALA A 265 0.91 12.13 -4.58
CA ALA A 265 0.18 13.39 -4.51
C ALA A 265 1.01 14.62 -4.94
N SER A 266 2.32 14.47 -5.15
CA SER A 266 3.24 15.58 -5.43
C SER A 266 3.91 15.41 -6.81
N PRO A 267 3.19 15.61 -7.93
CA PRO A 267 3.77 15.50 -9.26
C PRO A 267 4.87 16.54 -9.45
N VAL A 268 5.96 16.13 -10.12
CA VAL A 268 7.10 16.99 -10.41
C VAL A 268 7.05 17.46 -11.86
N GLU A 269 6.83 18.76 -12.04
CA GLU A 269 6.95 19.42 -13.34
C GLU A 269 8.41 19.79 -13.63
N LYS A 270 9.04 19.02 -14.51
CA LYS A 270 10.50 19.09 -14.75
C LYS A 270 10.95 20.45 -15.27
N ASP A 271 10.19 21.05 -16.18
CA ASP A 271 10.57 22.32 -16.79
C ASP A 271 10.46 23.48 -15.79
N ALA A 272 9.40 23.48 -14.96
CA ALA A 272 9.26 24.46 -13.88
C ALA A 272 10.40 24.31 -12.85
N LEU A 273 10.71 23.07 -12.44
CA LEU A 273 11.81 22.79 -11.51
C LEU A 273 13.17 23.19 -12.10
N ALA A 274 13.38 23.02 -13.40
CA ALA A 274 14.61 23.43 -14.05
C ALA A 274 14.85 24.95 -13.97
N VAL A 275 13.78 25.76 -14.06
CA VAL A 275 13.86 27.21 -13.87
C VAL A 275 14.24 27.57 -12.44
N GLU A 276 13.62 26.94 -11.44
CA GLU A 276 13.97 27.15 -10.02
C GLU A 276 15.42 26.75 -9.73
N MET A 277 15.88 25.64 -10.34
CA MET A 277 17.22 25.12 -10.18
C MET A 277 18.28 25.85 -11.01
N GLN A 278 17.97 26.99 -11.65
CA GLN A 278 18.92 27.69 -12.52
C GLN A 278 20.29 27.96 -11.84
N PRO A 279 20.40 28.38 -10.57
CA PRO A 279 21.70 28.57 -9.92
C PRO A 279 22.54 27.28 -9.83
N LEU A 280 21.88 26.14 -9.58
CA LEU A 280 22.53 24.83 -9.59
C LEU A 280 22.89 24.42 -11.03
N ARG A 281 22.04 24.71 -12.01
CA ARG A 281 22.33 24.45 -13.42
C ARG A 281 23.55 25.24 -13.88
N ASP A 282 23.69 26.50 -13.49
CA ASP A 282 24.85 27.33 -13.81
C ASP A 282 26.16 26.71 -13.28
N ILE A 283 26.12 26.06 -12.10
CA ILE A 283 27.30 25.40 -11.52
C ILE A 283 27.59 24.04 -12.18
N PHE A 284 26.55 23.23 -12.40
CA PHE A 284 26.72 21.82 -12.73
C PHE A 284 26.63 21.51 -14.23
N THR A 285 26.06 22.40 -15.04
CA THR A 285 26.05 22.26 -16.50
C THR A 285 27.32 22.83 -17.12
N ARG A 286 27.50 22.58 -18.42
CA ARG A 286 28.72 22.93 -19.15
C ARG A 286 28.42 24.00 -20.19
N SER A 287 29.35 24.90 -20.38
CA SER A 287 29.40 25.81 -21.51
C SER A 287 30.50 25.43 -22.49
N VAL A 288 30.39 25.92 -23.71
CA VAL A 288 31.44 25.80 -24.72
C VAL A 288 32.62 26.68 -24.30
N VAL A 289 33.82 26.13 -24.40
CA VAL A 289 35.10 26.80 -24.14
C VAL A 289 36.06 26.58 -25.29
N ALA A 290 37.03 27.48 -25.44
CA ALA A 290 38.18 27.22 -26.30
C ALA A 290 39.13 26.17 -25.67
N ARG A 291 39.66 25.24 -26.47
CA ARG A 291 40.66 24.25 -26.01
C ARG A 291 42.06 24.84 -25.89
N THR A 292 42.37 25.80 -26.75
CA THR A 292 43.64 26.51 -26.85
C THR A 292 43.37 28.01 -26.98
N ASP A 293 44.41 28.83 -26.98
CA ASP A 293 44.28 30.23 -27.35
C ASP A 293 43.91 30.33 -28.84
N LEU A 294 42.92 31.17 -29.17
CA LEU A 294 42.43 31.37 -30.54
C LEU A 294 42.39 32.87 -30.86
N PRO A 295 43.00 33.32 -31.97
CA PRO A 295 42.99 34.74 -32.35
C PRO A 295 41.63 35.21 -32.88
N ALA A 296 41.44 36.52 -32.89
CA ALA A 296 40.28 37.15 -33.54
C ALA A 296 40.22 36.75 -35.02
N GLY A 297 39.02 36.53 -35.53
CA GLY A 297 38.79 36.09 -36.90
C GLY A 297 39.00 34.59 -37.12
N THR A 298 39.34 33.77 -36.12
CA THR A 298 39.42 32.31 -36.29
C THR A 298 38.05 31.72 -36.61
N VAL A 299 37.99 30.86 -37.64
CA VAL A 299 36.83 30.01 -37.94
C VAL A 299 36.91 28.77 -37.07
N LEU A 300 35.96 28.61 -36.16
CA LEU A 300 35.96 27.56 -35.15
C LEU A 300 35.77 26.18 -35.79
N ARG A 301 36.65 25.24 -35.43
CA ARG A 301 36.53 23.81 -35.73
C ARG A 301 36.10 23.05 -34.49
N GLU A 302 35.60 21.83 -34.66
CA GLU A 302 35.25 20.97 -33.53
C GLU A 302 36.44 20.75 -32.58
N ASP A 303 37.64 20.53 -33.12
CA ASP A 303 38.88 20.35 -32.36
C ASP A 303 39.35 21.60 -31.60
N ASP A 304 38.83 22.78 -31.93
CA ASP A 304 39.13 24.03 -31.22
C ASP A 304 38.29 24.19 -29.95
N LEU A 305 37.22 23.41 -29.82
CA LEU A 305 36.18 23.59 -28.81
C LEU A 305 36.09 22.41 -27.84
N ALA A 306 35.67 22.70 -26.61
CA ALA A 306 35.26 21.71 -25.64
C ALA A 306 34.04 22.21 -24.86
N ALA A 307 33.33 21.31 -24.18
CA ALA A 307 32.32 21.69 -23.20
C ALA A 307 32.86 21.48 -21.78
N LYS A 308 32.97 22.55 -20.99
CA LYS A 308 33.46 22.53 -19.59
C LYS A 308 32.52 23.33 -18.67
N LYS A 309 32.56 23.07 -17.37
CA LYS A 309 31.80 23.84 -16.36
C LYS A 309 32.51 25.17 -16.09
N PRO A 310 31.82 26.23 -15.61
CA PRO A 310 30.37 26.31 -15.35
C PRO A 310 29.53 26.45 -16.62
N GLY A 311 28.22 26.42 -16.47
CA GLY A 311 27.20 26.53 -17.51
C GLY A 311 26.71 27.96 -17.76
N THR A 312 27.57 28.97 -17.57
CA THR A 312 27.21 30.40 -17.63
C THR A 312 27.54 31.07 -18.98
N GLY A 313 28.24 30.37 -19.88
CA GLY A 313 28.41 30.73 -21.29
C GLY A 313 27.47 29.94 -22.21
N ILE A 314 27.73 29.92 -23.52
CA ILE A 314 26.95 29.17 -24.51
C ILE A 314 26.83 27.70 -24.07
N PRO A 315 25.61 27.12 -23.96
CA PRO A 315 25.42 25.75 -23.49
C PRO A 315 26.24 24.72 -24.29
N GLY A 316 26.88 23.79 -23.61
CA GLY A 316 27.71 22.73 -24.21
C GLY A 316 27.03 21.94 -25.35
N PRO A 317 25.73 21.60 -25.28
CA PRO A 317 25.01 20.97 -26.39
C PRO A 317 24.94 21.81 -27.67
N ARG A 318 25.14 23.12 -27.59
CA ARG A 318 25.21 24.04 -28.75
C ARG A 318 26.60 24.13 -29.38
N LEU A 319 27.59 23.38 -28.91
CA LEU A 319 28.93 23.33 -29.51
C LEU A 319 28.90 23.09 -31.04
N PRO A 320 28.10 22.15 -31.58
CA PRO A 320 28.03 21.94 -33.03
C PRO A 320 27.58 23.19 -33.80
N ASP A 321 26.73 24.02 -33.20
CA ASP A 321 26.25 25.28 -33.80
C ASP A 321 27.38 26.32 -33.94
N LEU A 322 28.47 26.15 -33.20
CA LEU A 322 29.63 27.05 -33.22
C LEU A 322 30.64 26.66 -34.30
N VAL A 323 30.62 25.41 -34.77
CA VAL A 323 31.54 24.96 -35.81
C VAL A 323 31.26 25.71 -37.11
N GLY A 324 32.29 26.31 -37.70
CA GLY A 324 32.19 27.16 -38.88
C GLY A 324 31.85 28.62 -38.58
N ARG A 325 31.47 28.99 -37.35
CA ARG A 325 31.34 30.39 -36.94
C ARG A 325 32.72 31.02 -36.74
N ARG A 326 32.79 32.36 -36.87
CA ARG A 326 34.02 33.14 -36.73
C ARG A 326 34.05 33.91 -35.41
N LEU A 327 35.18 33.94 -34.73
CA LEU A 327 35.40 34.72 -33.51
C LEU A 327 35.54 36.22 -33.83
N ARG A 328 34.82 37.07 -33.09
CA ARG A 328 34.91 38.54 -33.17
C ARG A 328 36.16 39.08 -32.45
N ARG A 329 36.63 38.38 -31.42
CA ARG A 329 37.82 38.72 -30.62
C ARG A 329 38.66 37.49 -30.33
N ALA A 330 39.90 37.69 -29.88
CA ALA A 330 40.70 36.59 -29.37
C ALA A 330 40.13 36.06 -28.04
N VAL A 331 40.27 34.76 -27.82
CA VAL A 331 39.87 34.05 -26.59
C VAL A 331 41.00 33.13 -26.14
N THR A 332 41.12 32.90 -24.84
CA THR A 332 42.16 32.07 -24.24
C THR A 332 41.68 30.65 -23.96
N ALA A 333 42.63 29.72 -23.78
CA ALA A 333 42.31 28.34 -23.43
C ALA A 333 41.46 28.25 -22.15
N ASN A 334 40.36 27.49 -22.21
CA ASN A 334 39.35 27.31 -21.17
C ASN A 334 38.45 28.52 -20.90
N GLU A 335 38.58 29.60 -21.66
CA GLU A 335 37.64 30.71 -21.60
C GLU A 335 36.26 30.27 -22.10
N LEU A 336 35.20 30.64 -21.36
CA LEU A 336 33.82 30.38 -21.75
C LEU A 336 33.46 31.26 -22.94
N LEU A 337 32.86 30.67 -23.96
CA LEU A 337 32.35 31.41 -25.10
C LEU A 337 30.95 31.94 -24.80
N HIS A 338 30.73 33.21 -25.13
CA HIS A 338 29.44 33.89 -25.14
C HIS A 338 29.06 34.27 -26.57
N GLU A 339 27.77 34.54 -26.83
CA GLU A 339 27.32 34.89 -28.19
C GLU A 339 28.03 36.14 -28.72
N ASP A 340 28.38 37.08 -27.85
CA ASP A 340 29.10 38.31 -28.19
C ASP A 340 30.55 38.07 -28.64
N ASP A 341 31.11 36.88 -28.38
CA ASP A 341 32.43 36.48 -28.85
C ASP A 341 32.42 36.05 -30.32
N LEU A 342 31.24 35.86 -30.91
CA LEU A 342 31.04 35.34 -32.26
C LEU A 342 30.55 36.44 -33.20
N GLU A 343 30.94 36.36 -34.47
CA GLU A 343 30.35 37.20 -35.52
C GLU A 343 28.88 36.83 -35.73
N GLU A 344 28.09 37.81 -36.18
CA GLU A 344 26.69 37.58 -36.55
C GLU A 344 26.64 36.63 -37.75
N SER A 345 25.82 35.59 -37.65
CA SER A 345 25.55 34.71 -38.78
C SER A 345 24.78 35.50 -39.84
N HIS A 346 25.45 35.88 -40.94
CA HIS A 346 24.75 36.33 -42.13
C HIS A 346 23.99 35.12 -42.69
N ALA A 347 22.68 35.07 -42.45
CA ALA A 347 21.78 34.17 -43.15
C ALA A 347 21.82 34.57 -44.64
N GLY A 348 22.58 33.81 -45.43
CA GLY A 348 22.59 33.87 -46.89
C GLY A 348 21.51 32.97 -47.47
#